data_AF-A0ABD8AAG6-F1
#
_entry.id   AF-A0ABD8AAG6-F1
#
_cell.length_a   1.000
_cell.length_b   1.000
_cell.length_c   1.000
_cell.angle_alpha   90.00
_cell.angle_beta   90.00
_cell.angle_gamma   90.00
#
_symmetry.space_group_name_H-M   'P 1'
#
loop_
_entity.id
_entity.type
_entity.pdbx_description
1 polymer ?
#
loop_
_entity_poly.entity_id
_entity_poly.type
_entity_poly.pdbx_seq_one_letter_code
_entity_poly.pdbx_strand_id
1 'polypeptide(L)' 'MSTNYDDSRMIGQKTDKVHLAYAMSQECDVFLTHDVGLTRYRIPKELEEAKFFKPETMTPEVFSDRYLRR' A
#
# COMPACT_ATOMS: atom_id res chain seq x y z
N MET A 1 17.89 24.19 5.29
CA MET A 1 17.89 22.73 5.03
C MET A 1 16.45 22.27 5.11
N SER A 2 15.87 21.79 4.01
CA SER A 2 14.49 21.30 3.97
C SER A 2 14.45 19.91 4.59
N THR A 3 13.91 19.79 5.80
CA THR A 3 13.53 18.52 6.42
C THR A 3 12.04 18.33 6.22
N ASN A 4 11.63 18.00 4.99
CA ASN A 4 10.29 17.49 4.69
C ASN A 4 10.22 16.03 5.15
N TYR A 5 10.04 15.81 6.45
CA TYR A 5 9.78 14.48 7.04
C TYR A 5 8.29 14.20 7.25
N ASP A 6 7.40 15.01 6.70
CA ASP A 6 5.96 14.77 6.69
C ASP A 6 5.44 14.84 5.25
N ASP A 7 5.65 13.76 4.48
CA ASP A 7 4.79 13.52 3.33
C ASP A 7 3.41 13.04 3.85
N SER A 8 2.65 13.99 4.38
CA SER A 8 1.30 13.81 4.93
C SER A 8 0.23 13.56 3.86
N ARG A 9 0.61 13.46 2.58
CA ARG A 9 -0.32 13.26 1.45
C ARG A 9 -0.88 11.83 1.36
N MET A 10 -0.41 10.93 2.23
CA MET A 10 -0.63 9.48 2.19
C MET A 10 -1.41 8.94 3.41
N ILE A 11 -1.90 9.80 4.30
CA ILE A 11 -2.57 9.35 5.52
C ILE A 11 -4.02 9.83 5.50
N GLY A 12 -4.93 8.95 5.05
CA GLY A 12 -6.38 9.12 5.15
C GLY A 12 -7.03 9.85 3.98
N GLN A 13 -6.35 9.93 2.84
CA GLN A 13 -6.83 10.67 1.66
C GLN A 13 -7.22 9.74 0.50
N LYS A 14 -8.09 10.24 -0.41
CA LYS A 14 -8.50 9.50 -1.62
C LYS A 14 -7.31 9.00 -2.46
N THR A 15 -6.16 9.64 -2.32
CA THR A 15 -4.88 9.29 -2.94
C THR A 15 -4.41 7.89 -2.58
N ASP A 16 -4.71 7.38 -1.40
CA ASP A 16 -4.23 6.09 -0.90
C ASP A 16 -4.73 4.92 -1.76
N LYS A 17 -5.99 4.97 -2.20
CA LYS A 17 -6.56 3.98 -3.14
C LYS A 17 -5.97 4.09 -4.54
N VAL A 18 -5.56 5.29 -4.96
CA VAL A 18 -4.92 5.51 -6.26
C VAL A 18 -3.53 4.89 -6.28
N HIS A 19 -2.75 5.07 -5.22
CA HIS A 19 -1.43 4.43 -5.10
C HIS A 19 -1.54 2.91 -5.01
N LEU A 20 -2.54 2.39 -4.27
CA LEU A 20 -2.82 0.96 -4.25
C LEU A 20 -3.19 0.43 -5.64
N ALA A 21 -4.09 1.12 -6.36
CA ALA A 21 -4.48 0.74 -7.72
C ALA A 21 -3.28 0.79 -8.68
N TYR A 22 -2.39 1.77 -8.54
CA TYR A 22 -1.16 1.84 -9.30
C TYR A 22 -0.25 0.65 -9.01
N ALA A 23 -0.01 0.32 -7.73
CA ALA A 23 0.78 -0.84 -7.35
C ALA A 23 0.21 -2.17 -7.89
N MET A 24 -1.12 -2.32 -7.87
CA MET A 24 -1.81 -3.46 -8.49
C MET A 24 -1.56 -3.53 -10.01
N SER A 25 -1.60 -2.40 -10.71
CA SER A 25 -1.32 -2.33 -12.15
C SER A 25 0.13 -2.66 -12.51
N GLN A 26 1.05 -2.49 -11.56
CA GLN A 26 2.47 -2.81 -11.71
C GLN A 26 2.80 -4.20 -11.16
N GLU A 27 1.79 -4.99 -10.78
CA GLU A 27 1.95 -6.35 -10.24
C GLU A 27 2.93 -6.40 -9.06
N CYS A 28 2.93 -5.36 -8.21
CA CYS A 28 3.76 -5.35 -7.02
C CYS A 28 3.34 -6.47 -6.07
N ASP A 29 4.32 -7.13 -5.42
CA ASP A 29 4.03 -8.15 -4.40
C ASP A 29 3.56 -7.52 -3.07
N VAL A 30 4.15 -6.37 -2.72
CA VAL A 30 3.97 -5.70 -1.43
C VAL A 30 3.66 -4.22 -1.62
N PHE A 31 2.75 -3.69 -0.82
CA PHE A 31 2.43 -2.27 -0.72
C PHE A 31 2.61 -1.78 0.72
N LEU A 32 3.54 -0.86 0.94
CA LEU A 32 3.85 -0.33 2.26
C LEU A 32 2.97 0.88 2.59
N THR A 33 2.27 0.83 3.71
CA THR A 33 1.42 1.93 4.17
C THR A 33 1.28 1.95 5.69
N HIS A 34 1.12 3.14 6.27
CA HIS A 34 0.74 3.31 7.67
C HIS A 34 -0.79 3.30 7.86
N ASP A 35 -1.57 3.36 6.77
CA ASP A 35 -3.03 3.32 6.85
C ASP A 35 -3.53 1.88 7.06
N VAL A 36 -3.92 1.59 8.30
CA VAL A 36 -4.48 0.28 8.70
C VAL A 36 -5.81 -0.01 7.99
N GLY A 37 -6.53 1.02 7.54
CA GLY A 37 -7.74 0.88 6.73
C GLY A 37 -7.45 0.25 5.37
N LEU A 38 -6.39 0.68 4.70
CA LEU A 38 -5.92 0.05 3.46
C LEU A 38 -5.45 -1.38 3.67
N THR A 39 -4.81 -1.70 4.79
CA THR A 39 -4.41 -3.08 5.11
C THR A 39 -5.61 -4.02 5.08
N ARG A 40 -6.75 -3.57 5.64
CA ARG A 40 -8.00 -4.35 5.71
C ARG A 40 -8.90 -4.22 4.49
N TYR A 41 -8.63 -3.25 3.61
CA TYR A 41 -9.43 -3.00 2.42
C TYR A 41 -9.44 -4.20 1.49
N ARG A 42 -10.62 -4.62 1.05
CA ARG A 42 -10.81 -5.64 0.01
C ARG A 42 -11.14 -4.92 -1.29
N ILE A 43 -10.45 -5.30 -2.37
CA ILE A 43 -10.73 -4.76 -3.69
C ILE A 43 -12.08 -5.29 -4.20
N PRO A 44 -12.78 -4.54 -5.06
CA PRO A 44 -13.99 -5.04 -5.71
C PRO A 44 -13.71 -6.33 -6.50
N LYS A 45 -14.68 -7.24 -6.50
CA LYS A 45 -14.56 -8.56 -7.16
C LYS A 45 -14.34 -8.42 -8.66
N GLU A 46 -14.89 -7.36 -9.26
CA GLU A 46 -14.74 -7.02 -10.67
C GLU A 46 -13.26 -6.77 -11.04
N LEU A 47 -12.45 -6.23 -10.10
CA LEU A 47 -11.02 -6.06 -10.31
C LEU A 47 -10.28 -7.42 -10.28
N GLU A 48 -10.66 -8.30 -9.35
CA GLU A 48 -10.11 -9.67 -9.28
C GLU A 48 -10.44 -10.49 -10.53
N GLU A 49 -11.68 -10.36 -11.03
CA GLU A 49 -12.14 -10.99 -12.27
C GLU A 49 -11.37 -10.44 -13.48
N ALA A 50 -11.04 -9.15 -13.46
CA ALA A 50 -10.15 -8.51 -14.43
C ALA A 50 -8.65 -8.81 -14.19
N LYS A 51 -8.31 -9.75 -13.31
CA LYS A 51 -6.93 -10.19 -12.98
C LYS A 51 -6.06 -9.15 -12.28
N PHE A 52 -6.66 -8.10 -11.70
CA PHE A 52 -5.96 -7.22 -10.79
C PHE A 52 -6.07 -7.77 -9.37
N PHE A 53 -4.93 -8.13 -8.78
CA PHE A 53 -4.87 -8.65 -7.42
C PHE A 53 -4.24 -7.63 -6.48
N LYS A 54 -4.81 -7.53 -5.28
CA LYS A 54 -4.29 -6.61 -4.27
C LYS A 54 -2.92 -7.13 -3.78
N PRO A 55 -1.87 -6.29 -3.76
CA PRO A 55 -0.59 -6.64 -3.12
C PRO A 55 -0.76 -6.90 -1.62
N GLU A 56 0.14 -7.67 -1.04
CA GLU A 56 0.22 -7.80 0.42
C GLU A 56 0.48 -6.41 1.02
N THR A 57 -0.43 -5.95 1.87
CA THR A 57 -0.35 -4.60 2.44
C THR A 57 0.12 -4.70 3.88
N MET A 58 1.18 -3.98 4.22
CA MET A 58 1.76 -4.00 5.56
C MET A 58 2.42 -2.66 5.89
N THR A 59 2.74 -2.43 7.16
CA THR A 59 3.49 -1.24 7.56
C THR A 59 4.98 -1.40 7.26
N PRO A 60 5.74 -0.30 7.12
CA PRO A 60 7.18 -0.37 6.93
C PRO A 60 7.91 -1.13 8.03
N GLU A 61 7.43 -1.06 9.29
CA GLU A 61 8.02 -1.79 10.42
C GLU A 61 7.86 -3.29 10.25
N VAL A 62 6.64 -3.75 9.92
CA VAL A 62 6.36 -5.17 9.65
C VAL A 62 7.19 -5.68 8.48
N PHE A 63 7.32 -4.87 7.42
CA PHE A 63 8.17 -5.22 6.29
C PHE A 63 9.64 -5.35 6.69
N SER A 64 10.16 -4.38 7.45
CA SER A 64 11.54 -4.39 7.92
C SER A 64 11.84 -5.62 8.77
N ASP A 65 10.97 -5.93 9.72
CA ASP A 65 11.13 -7.10 10.61
C ASP A 65 11.04 -8.43 9.84
N ARG A 66 10.20 -8.52 8.81
CA ARG A 66 9.98 -9.77 8.06
C ARG A 66 11.00 -10.04 6.96
N TYR A 67 11.45 -8.99 6.25
CA TYR A 67 12.25 -9.15 5.04
C TYR A 67 13.67 -8.62 5.15
N LEU A 68 13.93 -7.63 6.01
CA LEU A 68 15.21 -6.93 6.06
C LEU A 68 16.06 -7.31 7.29
N ARG A 69 15.43 -7.66 8.40
CA ARG A 69 16.13 -8.17 9.57
C ARG A 69 16.38 -9.67 9.40
N ARG A 70 17.64 -10.02 9.14
CA ARG A 70 18.20 -11.37 9.13
C ARG A 70 19.18 -11.52 10.28
#